data_AF-A0A1R2CQF9-F1
#
_entry.id   AF-A0A1R2CQF9-F1
#
_cell.length_a   1.000
_cell.length_b   1.000
_cell.length_c   1.000
_cell.angle_alpha   90.00
_cell.angle_beta   90.00
_cell.angle_gamma   90.00
#
_symmetry.space_group_name_H-M   'P 1'
#
loop_
_entity.id
_entity.type
_entity.pdbx_description
1 polymer ?
#
loop_
_entity_poly.entity_id
_entity_poly.type
_entity_poly.pdbx_seq_one_letter_code
_entity_poly.pdbx_strand_id
1 'polypeptide(L)'
;MSLENSFPDYQPKRFGVKFNPPMIVLEYLVPSTGKLYHHRMKLRDLNKNSDPYQFLDQIKRRHALYLNTSKVSDDQILGLIRKVQDSLMEDLSEMDLNKLSPQEVEKYKKKMDEMYKKNFKKPGDPGFQYDVEKHFEANLDASWDDEDF
;
A
#
# COMPACT_ATOMS: atom_id res chain seq x y z
N MET A 1 -20.18 -38.81 0.44
CA MET A 1 -19.12 -38.51 1.42
C MET A 1 -19.23 -37.04 1.77
N SER A 2 -19.85 -36.76 2.91
CA SER A 2 -20.11 -35.42 3.40
C SER A 2 -18.85 -34.91 4.09
N LEU A 3 -18.20 -33.87 3.56
CA LEU A 3 -17.25 -33.12 4.37
C LEU A 3 -18.08 -32.32 5.38
N GLU A 4 -18.07 -32.79 6.62
CA GLU A 4 -18.37 -31.96 7.78
C GLU A 4 -17.42 -30.74 7.73
N ASN A 5 -17.97 -29.61 7.30
CA ASN A 5 -17.30 -28.32 7.34
C ASN A 5 -17.17 -27.87 8.81
N SER A 6 -16.26 -28.47 9.57
CA SER A 6 -15.91 -28.00 10.90
C SER A 6 -15.00 -26.77 10.80
N PHE A 7 -15.58 -25.62 10.42
CA PHE A 7 -14.99 -24.35 10.82
C PHE A 7 -15.66 -23.89 12.12
N PRO A 8 -14.89 -23.68 13.19
CA PRO A 8 -15.41 -23.34 14.51
C PRO A 8 -16.03 -21.95 14.46
N ASP A 9 -17.30 -21.83 14.89
CA ASP A 9 -18.09 -20.64 15.25
C ASP A 9 -17.53 -19.26 14.81
N TYR A 10 -17.17 -19.11 13.55
CA TYR A 10 -16.39 -17.98 13.06
C TYR A 10 -17.16 -16.66 13.17
N GLN A 11 -16.55 -15.64 13.78
CA GLN A 11 -17.15 -14.30 13.90
C GLN A 11 -16.21 -13.21 13.36
N PRO A 12 -16.51 -12.60 12.19
CA PRO A 12 -15.72 -11.49 11.69
C PRO A 12 -15.82 -10.30 12.65
N LYS A 13 -14.69 -9.63 12.90
CA LYS A 13 -14.60 -8.48 13.80
C LYS A 13 -14.25 -7.20 13.05
N ARG A 14 -13.10 -7.19 12.37
CA ARG A 14 -12.61 -6.00 11.66
C ARG A 14 -11.80 -6.36 10.42
N PHE A 15 -11.80 -5.43 9.48
CA PHE A 15 -10.89 -5.45 8.35
C PHE A 15 -9.71 -4.50 8.59
N GLY A 16 -8.54 -4.92 8.15
CA GLY A 16 -7.35 -4.10 8.02
C GLY A 16 -6.85 -4.12 6.59
N VAL A 17 -6.09 -3.09 6.22
CA VAL A 17 -5.35 -3.03 4.95
C VAL A 17 -3.88 -2.85 5.26
N LYS A 18 -3.03 -3.53 4.50
CA LYS A 18 -1.59 -3.31 4.47
C LYS A 18 -1.23 -2.91 3.05
N PHE A 19 -0.42 -1.86 2.92
CA PHE A 19 -0.07 -1.29 1.62
C PHE A 19 1.17 -1.94 1.00
N ASN A 20 2.11 -2.43 1.82
CA ASN A 20 3.33 -3.11 1.34
C ASN A 20 3.62 -4.45 2.06
N PRO A 21 3.55 -5.62 1.39
CA PRO A 21 2.89 -5.82 0.09
C PRO A 21 1.37 -5.63 0.23
N PRO A 22 0.65 -5.24 -0.85
CA PRO A 22 -0.77 -4.92 -0.78
C PRO A 22 -1.60 -6.14 -0.37
N MET A 23 -2.36 -6.01 0.72
CA MET A 23 -3.18 -7.09 1.26
C MET A 23 -4.32 -6.57 2.15
N ILE A 24 -5.44 -7.28 2.11
CA ILE A 24 -6.57 -7.12 3.04
C ILE A 24 -6.43 -8.17 4.13
N VAL A 25 -6.61 -7.77 5.38
CA VAL A 25 -6.56 -8.64 6.54
C VAL A 25 -7.94 -8.66 7.20
N LEU A 26 -8.47 -9.85 7.41
CA LEU A 26 -9.71 -10.05 8.16
C LEU A 26 -9.37 -10.63 9.53
N GLU A 27 -9.66 -9.87 10.58
CA GLU A 27 -9.58 -10.37 11.94
C GLU A 27 -10.93 -10.96 12.37
N TYR A 28 -10.87 -12.15 12.94
CA TYR A 28 -12.04 -12.89 13.37
C TYR A 28 -11.80 -13.60 14.71
N LEU A 29 -12.88 -13.77 15.45
CA LEU A 29 -12.92 -14.53 16.70
C LEU A 29 -13.39 -15.96 16.42
N VAL A 30 -12.76 -16.92 17.09
CA VAL A 30 -13.23 -18.30 17.18
C VAL A 30 -13.72 -18.56 18.61
N PRO A 31 -15.03 -18.45 18.90
CA PRO A 31 -15.64 -18.55 20.22
C PRO A 31 -15.29 -19.82 20.99
N SER A 32 -15.34 -20.99 20.36
CA SER A 32 -14.90 -22.26 20.95
C SER A 32 -13.47 -22.24 21.51
N THR A 33 -12.58 -21.42 20.95
CA THR A 33 -11.21 -21.27 21.45
C THR A 33 -10.97 -19.96 22.22
N GLY A 34 -11.89 -19.01 22.14
CA GLY A 34 -11.74 -17.64 22.63
C GLY A 34 -10.64 -16.80 21.94
N LYS A 35 -9.99 -17.32 20.89
CA LYS A 35 -8.82 -16.69 20.26
C LYS A 35 -9.18 -15.88 19.02
N LEU A 36 -8.43 -14.80 18.81
CA LEU A 36 -8.46 -14.00 17.59
C LEU A 36 -7.47 -14.54 16.57
N TYR A 37 -7.88 -14.55 15.31
CA TYR A 37 -7.09 -14.99 14.18
C TYR A 37 -7.14 -13.96 13.06
N HIS A 38 -6.13 -13.98 12.20
CA HIS A 38 -6.05 -13.15 11.01
C HIS A 38 -6.09 -14.02 9.76
N HIS A 39 -7.00 -13.70 8.85
CA HIS A 39 -7.00 -14.23 7.49
C HIS A 39 -6.43 -13.19 6.53
N ARG A 40 -5.40 -13.56 5.77
CA ARG A 40 -4.63 -12.64 4.92
C ARG A 40 -4.96 -12.86 3.45
N MET A 41 -5.44 -11.82 2.78
CA MET A 41 -5.87 -11.84 1.39
C MET A 41 -4.95 -10.93 0.57
N LYS A 42 -4.03 -11.52 -0.20
CA LYS A 42 -3.00 -10.79 -0.94
C LYS A 42 -3.56 -10.23 -2.25
N LEU A 43 -3.20 -8.98 -2.57
CA LEU A 43 -3.59 -8.25 -3.77
C LEU A 43 -2.40 -8.10 -4.73
N ARG A 44 -1.73 -9.21 -5.07
CA ARG A 44 -0.38 -9.21 -5.69
C ARG A 44 -0.31 -8.47 -7.03
N ASP A 45 -1.40 -8.50 -7.80
CA ASP A 45 -1.44 -7.94 -9.16
C ASP A 45 -2.20 -6.61 -9.21
N LEU A 46 -2.59 -6.06 -8.05
CA LEU A 46 -3.35 -4.81 -7.99
C LEU A 46 -2.44 -3.66 -8.39
N ASN A 47 -2.82 -2.97 -9.47
CA ASN A 47 -2.16 -1.77 -9.95
C ASN A 47 -3.17 -0.62 -10.09
N LYS A 48 -2.69 0.59 -10.35
CA LYS A 48 -3.54 1.79 -10.45
C LYS A 48 -4.63 1.67 -11.52
N ASN A 49 -4.38 0.98 -12.62
CA ASN A 49 -5.31 0.87 -13.76
C ASN A 49 -6.17 -0.40 -13.68
N SER A 50 -6.00 -1.20 -12.63
CA SER A 50 -6.75 -2.44 -12.44
C SER A 50 -8.21 -2.14 -12.17
N ASP A 51 -9.09 -3.01 -12.67
CA ASP A 51 -10.50 -2.95 -12.38
C ASP A 51 -10.76 -3.48 -10.94
N PRO A 52 -11.27 -2.63 -10.01
CA PRO A 52 -11.57 -3.05 -8.64
C PRO A 52 -12.57 -4.20 -8.56
N TYR A 53 -13.49 -4.31 -9.51
CA TYR A 53 -14.51 -5.36 -9.52
C TYR A 53 -13.93 -6.73 -9.85
N GLN A 54 -12.93 -6.80 -10.73
CA GLN A 54 -12.21 -8.05 -11.00
C GLN A 54 -11.48 -8.58 -9.74
N PHE A 55 -10.90 -7.68 -8.95
CA PHE A 55 -10.25 -8.04 -7.70
C PHE A 55 -11.25 -8.47 -6.62
N LEU A 56 -12.42 -7.83 -6.56
CA LEU A 56 -13.52 -8.25 -5.69
C LEU A 56 -13.92 -9.70 -6.00
N ASP A 57 -14.16 -10.03 -7.26
CA ASP A 57 -14.51 -11.38 -7.68
C ASP A 57 -13.40 -12.39 -7.39
N GLN A 58 -12.15 -12.02 -7.64
CA GLN A 58 -10.99 -12.87 -7.34
C GLN A 58 -10.90 -13.18 -5.83
N ILE A 59 -11.03 -12.16 -4.99
CA ILE A 59 -10.98 -12.31 -3.53
C ILE A 59 -12.15 -13.17 -3.05
N LYS A 60 -13.37 -12.93 -3.55
CA LYS A 60 -14.55 -13.73 -3.21
C LYS A 60 -14.39 -15.19 -3.58
N ARG A 61 -13.84 -15.49 -4.77
CA ARG A 61 -13.60 -16.89 -5.19
C ARG A 61 -12.53 -17.57 -4.35
N ARG A 62 -11.40 -16.90 -4.10
CA ARG A 62 -10.26 -17.50 -3.37
C ARG A 62 -10.47 -17.61 -1.87
N HIS A 63 -11.30 -16.73 -1.30
CA HIS A 63 -11.54 -16.63 0.13
C HIS A 63 -13.02 -16.75 0.48
N ALA A 64 -13.78 -17.48 -0.35
CA ALA A 64 -15.22 -17.68 -0.21
C ALA A 64 -15.60 -18.13 1.20
N LEU A 65 -14.83 -19.02 1.83
CA LEU A 65 -15.09 -19.52 3.17
C LEU A 65 -15.15 -18.43 4.26
N TYR A 66 -14.44 -17.31 4.08
CA TYR A 66 -14.36 -16.23 5.06
C TYR A 66 -15.26 -15.04 4.71
N LEU A 67 -15.64 -14.90 3.43
CA LEU A 67 -16.36 -13.75 2.89
C LEU A 67 -17.80 -14.06 2.50
N ASN A 68 -18.17 -15.34 2.32
CA ASN A 68 -19.53 -15.77 2.00
C ASN A 68 -20.46 -15.75 3.25
N THR A 69 -20.25 -14.76 4.10
CA THR A 69 -21.07 -14.52 5.28
C THR A 69 -21.97 -13.33 4.99
N SER A 70 -23.24 -13.41 5.36
CA SER A 70 -24.21 -12.31 5.19
C SER A 70 -23.82 -11.01 5.92
N LYS A 71 -22.72 -11.03 6.67
CA LYS A 71 -22.21 -9.90 7.47
C LYS A 71 -21.17 -9.05 6.74
N VAL A 72 -20.60 -9.52 5.63
CA VAL A 72 -19.61 -8.77 4.87
C VAL A 72 -20.22 -8.39 3.53
N SER A 73 -20.37 -7.08 3.29
CA SER A 73 -20.91 -6.61 2.01
C SER A 73 -19.81 -6.48 0.96
N ASP A 74 -20.20 -6.67 -0.30
CA ASP A 74 -19.33 -6.47 -1.45
C ASP A 74 -18.80 -5.04 -1.51
N ASP A 75 -19.62 -4.05 -1.17
CA ASP A 75 -19.24 -2.63 -1.12
C ASP A 75 -18.14 -2.35 -0.11
N GLN A 76 -18.15 -3.05 1.05
CA GLN A 76 -17.08 -2.92 2.04
C GLN A 76 -15.75 -3.43 1.50
N ILE A 77 -15.74 -4.60 0.87
CA ILE A 77 -14.53 -5.18 0.28
C ILE A 77 -14.04 -4.28 -0.87
N LEU A 78 -14.94 -3.81 -1.72
CA LEU A 78 -14.64 -2.90 -2.82
C LEU A 78 -14.01 -1.60 -2.32
N GLY A 79 -14.53 -1.03 -1.23
CA GLY A 79 -13.96 0.15 -0.59
C GLY A 79 -12.53 -0.09 -0.08
N LEU A 80 -12.25 -1.28 0.48
CA LEU A 80 -10.90 -1.66 0.92
C LEU A 80 -9.95 -1.81 -0.26
N ILE A 81 -10.39 -2.44 -1.36
CA ILE A 81 -9.59 -2.59 -2.58
C ILE A 81 -9.22 -1.21 -3.14
N ARG A 82 -10.20 -0.31 -3.27
CA ARG A 82 -9.97 1.07 -3.73
C ARG A 82 -8.99 1.81 -2.84
N LYS A 83 -9.13 1.69 -1.51
CA LYS A 83 -8.20 2.32 -0.56
C LYS A 83 -6.76 1.83 -0.74
N VAL A 84 -6.56 0.53 -0.99
CA VAL A 84 -5.23 -0.01 -1.31
C VAL A 84 -4.76 0.49 -2.67
N GLN A 85 -5.63 0.52 -3.67
CA GLN A 85 -5.31 0.99 -5.02
C GLN A 85 -4.89 2.46 -5.05
N ASP A 86 -5.57 3.33 -4.30
CA ASP A 86 -5.26 4.76 -4.19
C ASP A 86 -3.89 4.97 -3.53
N SER A 87 -3.55 4.15 -2.52
CA SER A 87 -2.25 4.24 -1.83
C SER A 87 -1.06 3.86 -2.72
N LEU A 88 -1.27 3.09 -3.79
CA LEU A 88 -0.23 2.77 -4.77
C LEU A 88 0.25 4.01 -5.56
N MET A 89 -0.40 5.17 -5.41
CA MET A 89 0.03 6.42 -6.05
C MET A 89 1.23 7.11 -5.35
N GLU A 90 1.66 6.66 -4.17
CA GLU A 90 2.60 7.43 -3.32
C GLU A 90 4.06 6.97 -3.29
N ASP A 91 4.42 5.74 -3.66
CA ASP A 91 5.83 5.32 -3.65
C ASP A 91 6.57 5.72 -4.93
N LEU A 92 6.78 7.02 -5.14
CA LEU A 92 7.76 7.53 -6.12
C LEU A 92 9.20 7.34 -5.66
N SER A 93 9.42 7.20 -4.35
CA SER A 93 10.75 7.14 -3.73
C SER A 93 11.43 5.79 -3.91
N GLU A 94 10.67 4.71 -4.15
CA GLU A 94 11.21 3.34 -4.27
C GLU A 94 11.31 2.85 -5.72
N MET A 95 10.91 3.67 -6.69
CA MET A 95 10.94 3.27 -8.10
C MET A 95 12.35 3.45 -8.70
N ASP A 96 12.90 2.36 -9.24
CA ASP A 96 14.15 2.37 -9.99
C ASP A 96 13.97 3.13 -11.31
N LEU A 97 14.36 4.41 -11.32
CA LEU A 97 14.20 5.32 -12.45
C LEU A 97 14.92 4.82 -13.71
N ASN A 98 15.90 3.94 -13.58
CA ASN A 98 16.65 3.39 -14.72
C ASN A 98 15.90 2.29 -15.48
N LYS A 99 14.82 1.76 -14.91
CA LYS A 99 13.97 0.73 -15.55
C LYS A 99 12.73 1.29 -16.22
N LEU A 100 12.50 2.60 -16.15
CA LEU A 100 11.31 3.25 -16.68
C LEU A 100 11.47 3.63 -18.14
N SER A 101 10.37 3.58 -18.89
CA SER A 101 10.34 4.09 -20.26
C SER A 101 10.46 5.63 -20.29
N PRO A 102 10.92 6.24 -21.40
CA PRO A 102 11.06 7.70 -21.50
C PRO A 102 9.76 8.47 -21.21
N GLN A 103 8.61 7.91 -21.58
CA GLN A 103 7.29 8.51 -21.35
C GLN A 103 6.91 8.51 -19.87
N GLU A 104 7.24 7.44 -19.15
CA GLU A 104 7.00 7.34 -17.71
C GLU A 104 7.91 8.31 -16.94
N VAL A 105 9.19 8.39 -17.33
CA VAL A 105 10.15 9.35 -16.76
C VAL A 105 9.64 10.78 -16.87
N GLU A 106 9.09 11.18 -18.01
CA GLU A 106 8.53 12.52 -18.21
C GLU A 106 7.33 12.79 -17.29
N LYS A 107 6.45 11.81 -17.12
CA LYS A 107 5.32 11.91 -16.19
C LYS A 107 5.79 12.06 -14.73
N TYR A 108 6.84 11.34 -14.34
CA TYR A 108 7.41 11.44 -13.00
C TYR A 108 8.12 12.77 -12.77
N LYS A 109 8.90 13.25 -13.75
CA LYS A 109 9.50 14.59 -13.74
C LYS A 109 8.44 15.66 -13.53
N LYS A 110 7.32 15.58 -14.26
CA LYS A 110 6.21 16.52 -14.11
C LYS A 110 5.61 16.50 -12.69
N LYS A 111 5.44 15.32 -12.10
CA LYS A 111 4.94 15.17 -10.72
C LYS A 111 5.93 15.73 -9.69
N MET A 112 7.24 15.53 -9.91
CA MET A 112 8.28 16.14 -9.07
C MET A 112 8.28 17.67 -9.17
N ASP A 113 8.12 18.22 -10.37
CA ASP A 113 8.01 19.67 -10.59
C ASP A 113 6.81 20.27 -9.87
N GLU A 114 5.66 19.58 -9.87
CA GLU A 114 4.46 20.01 -9.14
C GLU A 114 4.70 20.04 -7.63
N MET A 115 5.33 18.99 -7.07
CA MET A 115 5.68 18.95 -5.65
C MET A 115 6.72 20.00 -5.27
N TYR A 116 7.73 20.22 -6.12
CA TYR A 116 8.73 21.25 -5.93
C TYR A 116 8.06 22.63 -5.89
N LYS A 117 7.26 22.98 -6.90
CA LYS A 117 6.56 24.28 -6.97
C LYS A 117 5.66 24.54 -5.77
N LYS A 118 5.05 23.50 -5.21
CA LYS A 118 4.21 23.61 -4.01
C LYS A 118 5.02 23.93 -2.75
N ASN A 119 6.22 23.38 -2.62
CA ASN A 119 7.09 23.56 -1.44
C ASN A 119 8.16 24.64 -1.63
N PHE A 120 8.33 25.12 -2.86
CA PHE A 120 9.33 26.12 -3.22
C PHE A 120 8.90 27.48 -2.67
N LYS A 121 9.64 27.93 -1.65
CA LYS A 121 9.48 29.26 -1.06
C LYS A 121 10.37 30.23 -1.82
N LYS A 122 9.80 31.30 -2.36
CA LYS A 122 10.53 32.36 -3.03
C LYS A 122 10.93 33.46 -2.05
N PRO A 123 11.98 34.24 -2.35
CA PRO A 123 12.22 35.51 -1.70
C PRO A 123 10.98 36.39 -1.79
N GLY A 124 10.28 36.58 -0.66
CA GLY A 124 9.01 37.31 -0.57
C GLY A 124 7.82 36.49 -0.06
N ASP A 125 7.91 35.16 -0.03
CA ASP A 125 6.85 34.31 0.52
C ASP A 125 6.91 34.25 2.06
N PRO A 126 5.76 34.10 2.75
CA PRO A 126 5.73 33.93 4.21
C PRO A 126 6.56 32.71 4.65
N GLY A 127 7.58 32.94 5.47
CA GLY A 127 8.44 31.88 5.99
C GLY A 127 9.59 31.46 5.07
N PHE A 128 9.93 32.29 4.08
CA PHE A 128 11.24 32.24 3.41
C PHE A 128 12.33 32.77 4.36
N GLN A 129 13.44 32.04 4.48
CA GLN A 129 14.57 32.40 5.33
C GLN A 129 15.85 32.38 4.49
N TYR A 130 16.67 33.41 4.61
CA TYR A 130 18.01 33.45 4.02
C TYR A 130 18.98 32.62 4.86
N ASP A 131 19.99 32.06 4.20
CA ASP A 131 21.11 31.36 4.85
C ASP A 131 20.66 30.23 5.79
N VAL A 132 19.72 29.40 5.31
CA VAL A 132 19.28 28.20 6.04
C VAL A 132 20.41 27.18 6.06
N GLU A 133 21.18 27.19 7.14
CA GLU A 133 22.17 26.15 7.42
C GLU A 133 21.46 24.91 8.00
N LYS A 134 21.75 23.74 7.42
CA LYS A 134 21.34 22.44 7.97
C LYS A 134 22.59 21.63 8.25
N HIS A 135 22.78 21.26 9.51
CA HIS A 135 23.77 20.27 9.88
C HIS A 135 23.25 18.88 9.56
N PHE A 136 24.01 18.13 8.78
CA PHE A 136 23.75 16.73 8.51
C PHE A 136 24.76 15.90 9.30
N GLU A 137 24.29 14.95 10.09
CA GLU A 137 25.16 13.96 10.72
C GLU A 137 25.53 12.90 9.67
N ALA A 138 26.83 12.73 9.43
CA ALA A 138 27.33 11.71 8.52
C ALA A 138 27.07 10.33 9.16
N ASN A 139 26.14 9.56 8.58
CA ASN A 139 25.77 8.23 9.07
C ASN A 139 26.50 7.08 8.35
N LEU A 140 27.42 7.39 7.43
CA LEU A 140 28.17 6.41 6.65
C LEU A 140 29.61 6.87 6.46
N ASP A 141 30.51 5.90 6.34
CA ASP A 141 31.91 6.11 6.01
C ASP A 141 32.00 6.81 4.65
N ALA A 142 32.36 8.10 4.67
CA ALA A 142 32.36 8.97 3.50
C ALA A 142 33.73 8.97 2.81
N SER A 143 34.38 7.80 2.73
CA SER A 143 35.66 7.65 2.03
C SER A 143 35.41 7.55 0.52
N TRP A 144 35.32 8.71 -0.10
CA TRP A 144 35.32 8.87 -1.55
C TRP A 144 36.76 9.14 -2.01
N ASP A 145 37.71 8.21 -1.80
CA ASP A 145 39.00 8.18 -2.54
C ASP A 145 39.93 6.97 -2.30
N ASP A 146 39.49 5.87 -1.69
CA ASP A 146 40.42 4.75 -1.38
C ASP A 146 40.54 3.71 -2.51
N GLU A 147 40.73 4.11 -3.77
CA GLU A 147 41.34 3.25 -4.81
C GLU A 147 42.05 4.10 -5.88
N ASP A 148 43.22 4.64 -5.54
CA ASP A 148 44.22 5.05 -6.53
C ASP A 148 45.58 4.38 -6.20
N PHE A 149 45.90 3.38 -7.04
CA PHE A 149 47.18 2.66 -7.28
C PHE A 149 47.64 1.50 -6.39
#